data_AF-A0A1H8FA41-F1
#
_entry.id   AF-A0A1H8FA41-F1
#
_cell.length_a   1.000
_cell.length_b   1.000
_cell.length_c   1.000
_cell.angle_alpha   90.00
_cell.angle_beta   90.00
_cell.angle_gamma   90.00
#
_symmetry.space_group_name_H-M   'P 1'
#
loop_
_entity.id
_entity.type
_entity.pdbx_description
1 polymer ?
#
loop_
_entity_poly.entity_id
_entity_poly.type
_entity_poly.pdbx_seq_one_letter_code
_entity_poly.pdbx_strand_id
1 'polypeptide(L)'
;MTKIAYVTTGKSAQLISYWDYAHYVDQFIYADDLPSFDLEQFGAVILSCGCPSDRILPYKKQLNDYVRSGGFLIIFTLDKADQLLDVVNIECVDSRTKDWLWWTKPGGKIELYVPDQINHSFYDYVKPEHLHWHWHGAIKGNHNGTTLLAVEDRDEAIIVDFKDLEGGGRVFITTLDPHNHNGQRFMPVTTKLLGQFYPWINNEFGIDRNQIEPFKVAYLQTTGINSEDTPPYLSRTFEGTGGQIEYFGARPIPDEVWDCDIIYMPSISDQIYMQKYTDRMMDYIRNGGQLILNIEVAVCWLPFLKPFQTVPPVPYTNLKVRVENDPFEFFKNMPEDFDGWEGIIGQYARGFTPLPEYAMGLTSIGAAHANHSADYIWQYPTIDGSGGKVFVHNGDNMIRYPDHGEHQECLVRDICVGLMKYRRAVVPFAAAP
;
A
#
# COMPACT_ATOMS: atom_id res chain seq x y z
N MET A 1 -11.24 14.74 7.06
CA MET A 1 -11.27 13.27 6.95
C MET A 1 -10.65 12.68 8.20
N THR A 2 -11.25 11.63 8.74
CA THR A 2 -10.72 10.86 9.86
C THR A 2 -9.45 10.13 9.44
N LYS A 3 -8.40 10.15 10.27
CA LYS A 3 -7.09 9.53 9.98
C LYS A 3 -6.82 8.35 10.91
N ILE A 4 -6.03 7.39 10.44
CA ILE A 4 -5.55 6.25 11.23
C ILE A 4 -4.03 6.34 11.39
N ALA A 5 -3.54 6.23 12.63
CA ALA A 5 -2.11 6.17 12.94
C ALA A 5 -1.67 4.75 13.29
N TYR A 6 -0.47 4.37 12.85
CA TYR A 6 0.21 3.12 13.21
C TYR A 6 1.51 3.44 13.94
N VAL A 7 1.59 2.99 15.19
CA VAL A 7 2.72 3.18 16.09
C VAL A 7 3.56 1.91 16.11
N THR A 8 4.87 2.06 15.89
CA THR A 8 5.81 0.94 15.86
C THR A 8 7.10 1.25 16.61
N THR A 9 7.77 0.20 17.09
CA THR A 9 9.10 0.29 17.69
C THR A 9 10.23 0.04 16.68
N GLY A 10 9.89 -0.10 15.40
CA GLY A 10 10.86 -0.22 14.29
C GLY A 10 11.42 -1.62 14.09
N LYS A 11 10.76 -2.67 14.62
CA LYS A 11 11.20 -4.06 14.36
C LYS A 11 10.97 -4.39 12.89
N SER A 12 11.88 -5.14 12.27
CA SER A 12 11.82 -5.49 10.84
C SER A 12 10.46 -6.08 10.44
N ALA A 13 9.92 -7.00 11.23
CA ALA A 13 8.61 -7.59 10.99
C ALA A 13 7.46 -6.57 11.09
N GLN A 14 7.51 -5.63 12.03
CA GLN A 14 6.50 -4.56 12.15
C GLN A 14 6.53 -3.65 10.93
N LEU A 15 7.73 -3.32 10.41
CA LEU A 15 7.90 -2.46 9.23
C LEU A 15 7.43 -3.15 7.95
N ILE A 16 7.86 -4.39 7.72
CA ILE A 16 7.43 -5.19 6.56
C ILE A 16 5.92 -5.36 6.56
N SER A 17 5.34 -5.71 7.71
CA SER A 17 3.89 -5.83 7.82
C SER A 17 3.17 -4.50 7.66
N TYR A 18 3.74 -3.38 8.09
CA TYR A 18 3.14 -2.08 7.84
C TYR A 18 3.13 -1.77 6.34
N TRP A 19 4.23 -2.03 5.63
CA TRP A 19 4.34 -1.75 4.19
C TRP A 19 3.32 -2.50 3.33
N ASP A 20 2.95 -3.73 3.69
CA ASP A 20 1.86 -4.47 3.03
C ASP A 20 0.52 -3.70 3.09
N TYR A 21 0.27 -3.00 4.20
CA TYR A 21 -1.03 -2.37 4.50
C TYR A 21 -0.97 -0.84 4.61
N ALA A 22 0.13 -0.21 4.19
CA ALA A 22 0.34 1.23 4.34
C ALA A 22 -0.73 2.07 3.63
N HIS A 23 -1.38 1.49 2.60
CA HIS A 23 -2.51 2.10 1.89
C HIS A 23 -3.81 2.20 2.71
N TYR A 24 -3.92 1.49 3.84
CA TYR A 24 -5.05 1.58 4.77
C TYR A 24 -4.81 2.53 5.95
N VAL A 25 -3.61 3.10 6.06
CA VAL A 25 -3.15 3.90 7.19
C VAL A 25 -2.73 5.29 6.72
N ASP A 26 -2.86 6.29 7.60
CA ASP A 26 -2.58 7.70 7.27
C ASP A 26 -1.28 8.22 7.85
N GLN A 27 -0.88 7.71 9.00
CA GLN A 27 0.31 8.17 9.70
C GLN A 27 1.12 6.99 10.22
N PHE A 28 2.39 6.94 9.83
CA PHE A 28 3.40 6.12 10.48
C PHE A 28 4.00 6.91 11.65
N ILE A 29 4.07 6.31 12.84
CA ILE A 29 4.67 6.92 14.03
C ILE A 29 5.70 5.95 14.62
N TYR A 30 6.95 6.40 14.70
CA TYR A 30 7.94 5.72 15.52
C TYR A 30 7.65 6.01 17.00
N ALA A 31 7.64 4.97 17.84
CA ALA A 31 7.18 5.09 19.22
C ALA A 31 7.89 6.20 20.01
N ASP A 32 9.19 6.42 19.79
CA ASP A 32 9.94 7.45 20.53
C ASP A 32 9.53 8.87 20.14
N ASP A 33 8.91 9.04 18.97
CA ASP A 33 8.41 10.32 18.45
C ASP A 33 6.96 10.59 18.85
N LEU A 34 6.27 9.63 19.49
CA LEU A 34 4.86 9.75 19.88
C LEU A 34 4.52 11.06 20.63
N PRO A 35 5.39 11.61 21.53
CA PRO A 35 5.13 12.89 22.20
C PRO A 35 5.04 14.11 21.28
N SER A 36 5.58 14.01 20.05
CA SER A 36 5.53 15.09 19.05
C SER A 36 4.22 15.13 18.26
N PHE A 37 3.37 14.10 18.40
CA PHE A 37 2.09 14.01 17.73
C PHE A 37 0.95 14.37 18.67
N ASP A 38 0.08 15.28 18.21
CA ASP A 38 -1.26 15.40 18.74
C ASP A 38 -2.05 14.15 18.29
N LEU A 39 -2.61 13.39 19.24
CA LEU A 39 -3.35 12.16 18.92
C LEU A 39 -4.82 12.44 18.57
N GLU A 40 -5.37 13.60 18.94
CA GLU A 40 -6.79 13.94 18.73
C GLU A 40 -7.14 14.12 17.24
N GLN A 41 -6.13 14.34 16.39
CA GLN A 41 -6.27 14.37 14.93
C GLN A 41 -6.45 12.98 14.29
N PHE A 42 -6.34 11.88 15.05
CA PHE A 42 -6.55 10.52 14.57
C PHE A 42 -7.85 9.92 15.15
N GLY A 43 -8.67 9.34 14.28
CA GLY A 43 -9.83 8.56 14.72
C GLY A 43 -9.41 7.26 15.41
N ALA A 44 -8.30 6.66 14.97
CA ALA A 44 -7.70 5.50 15.64
C ALA A 44 -6.17 5.56 15.68
N VAL A 45 -5.62 5.00 16.76
CA VAL A 45 -4.19 4.78 16.97
C VAL A 45 -3.96 3.28 17.21
N ILE A 46 -3.16 2.66 16.34
CA ILE A 46 -2.80 1.24 16.41
C ILE A 46 -1.40 1.11 17.01
N LEU A 47 -1.25 0.39 18.12
CA LEU A 47 0.04 -0.07 18.63
C LEU A 47 0.36 -1.45 18.04
N SER A 48 1.42 -1.54 17.24
CA SER A 48 1.84 -2.79 16.60
C SER A 48 2.26 -3.86 17.61
N CYS A 49 2.05 -5.14 17.29
CA CYS A 49 2.44 -6.23 18.19
C CYS A 49 3.94 -6.31 18.46
N GLY A 50 4.29 -6.76 19.67
CA GLY A 50 5.67 -6.97 20.07
C GLY A 50 6.44 -5.67 20.33
N CYS A 51 5.77 -4.53 20.50
CA CYS A 51 6.39 -3.34 21.07
C CYS A 51 6.83 -3.63 22.52
N PRO A 52 8.11 -3.41 22.89
CA PRO A 52 8.55 -3.55 24.28
C PRO A 52 7.79 -2.58 25.20
N SER A 53 7.22 -3.06 26.30
CA SER A 53 6.44 -2.23 27.23
C SER A 53 7.20 -1.03 27.77
N ASP A 54 8.49 -1.16 28.03
CA ASP A 54 9.35 -0.06 28.51
C ASP A 54 9.42 1.13 27.55
N ARG A 55 9.18 0.91 26.26
CA ARG A 55 9.12 1.96 25.24
C ARG A 55 7.73 2.58 25.04
N ILE A 56 6.67 1.94 25.54
CA ILE A 56 5.29 2.42 25.36
C ILE A 56 4.71 2.98 26.67
N LEU A 57 5.02 2.35 27.82
CA LEU A 57 4.56 2.78 29.14
C LEU A 57 4.86 4.25 29.48
N PRO A 58 5.97 4.87 29.05
CA PRO A 58 6.19 6.31 29.27
C PRO A 58 5.06 7.19 28.71
N TYR A 59 4.33 6.71 27.70
CA TYR A 59 3.24 7.44 27.03
C TYR A 59 1.85 7.09 27.56
N LYS A 60 1.77 6.36 28.70
CA LYS A 60 0.52 6.00 29.37
C LYS A 60 -0.47 7.17 29.43
N LYS A 61 -0.02 8.32 29.95
CA LYS A 61 -0.90 9.49 30.10
C LYS A 61 -1.47 9.94 28.76
N GLN A 62 -0.61 10.12 27.75
CA GLN A 62 -1.00 10.58 26.42
C GLN A 62 -2.01 9.63 25.76
N LEU A 63 -1.78 8.32 25.83
CA LEU A 63 -2.66 7.30 25.23
C LEU A 63 -4.02 7.20 25.93
N ASN A 64 -4.06 7.30 27.26
CA ASN A 64 -5.33 7.26 27.99
C ASN A 64 -6.11 8.57 27.87
N ASP A 65 -5.44 9.72 27.84
CA ASP A 65 -6.08 11.01 27.57
C ASP A 65 -6.70 11.03 26.17
N TYR A 66 -5.99 10.49 25.16
CA TYR A 66 -6.54 10.30 23.81
C TYR A 66 -7.86 9.50 23.83
N VAL A 67 -7.90 8.39 24.57
CA VAL A 67 -9.14 7.60 24.71
C VAL A 67 -10.23 8.41 25.41
N ARG A 68 -9.92 9.12 26.50
CA ARG A 68 -10.89 9.99 27.21
C ARG A 68 -11.41 11.14 26.35
N SER A 69 -10.65 11.59 25.35
CA SER A 69 -11.08 12.58 24.36
C SER A 69 -11.92 11.97 23.22
N GLY A 70 -12.31 10.68 23.30
CA GLY A 70 -13.11 10.01 22.28
C GLY A 70 -12.31 9.19 21.27
N GLY A 71 -11.00 9.01 21.49
CA GLY A 71 -10.11 8.26 20.61
C GLY A 71 -10.35 6.75 20.64
N PHE A 72 -10.02 6.07 19.53
CA PHE A 72 -10.02 4.61 19.44
C PHE A 72 -8.59 4.07 19.50
N LEU A 73 -8.20 3.51 20.66
CA LEU A 73 -6.89 2.88 20.84
C LEU A 73 -6.96 1.39 20.56
N ILE A 74 -6.09 0.90 19.69
CA ILE A 74 -6.00 -0.52 19.34
C ILE A 74 -4.63 -1.05 19.75
N ILE A 75 -4.58 -2.11 20.56
CA ILE A 75 -3.35 -2.66 21.12
C ILE A 75 -3.22 -4.11 20.70
N PHE A 76 -2.16 -4.42 19.94
CA PHE A 76 -1.75 -5.78 19.67
C PHE A 76 -0.58 -6.18 20.56
N THR A 77 -0.67 -7.35 21.20
CA THR A 77 0.37 -8.01 22.02
C THR A 77 1.35 -7.05 22.68
N LEU A 78 0.89 -6.38 23.74
CA LEU A 78 1.73 -5.56 24.61
C LEU A 78 1.84 -6.23 25.97
N ASP A 79 3.07 -6.55 26.39
CA ASP A 79 3.29 -7.00 27.76
C ASP A 79 2.92 -5.87 28.73
N LYS A 80 2.25 -6.19 29.84
CA LYS A 80 1.80 -5.20 30.83
C LYS A 80 0.78 -4.17 30.30
N ALA A 81 -0.12 -4.58 29.41
CA ALA A 81 -1.21 -3.71 28.96
C ALA A 81 -2.11 -3.22 30.13
N ASP A 82 -2.26 -4.02 31.18
CA ASP A 82 -2.88 -3.67 32.47
C ASP A 82 -2.19 -2.50 33.19
N GLN A 83 -0.88 -2.32 33.02
CA GLN A 83 -0.14 -1.18 33.54
C GLN A 83 -0.26 0.05 32.64
N LEU A 84 -0.43 -0.15 31.32
CA LEU A 84 -0.59 0.93 30.36
C LEU A 84 -1.96 1.60 30.49
N LEU A 85 -3.03 0.82 30.62
CA LEU A 85 -4.40 1.33 30.59
C LEU A 85 -4.88 1.72 32.00
N ASP A 86 -5.56 2.86 32.10
CA ASP A 86 -6.32 3.25 33.29
C ASP A 86 -7.77 3.66 32.97
N VAL A 87 -8.12 3.75 31.68
CA VAL A 87 -9.49 3.92 31.17
C VAL A 87 -10.32 2.63 31.20
N VAL A 88 -9.66 1.47 31.34
CA VAL A 88 -10.29 0.15 31.49
C VAL A 88 -9.59 -0.63 32.59
N ASN A 89 -10.31 -1.54 33.24
CA ASN A 89 -9.75 -2.44 34.24
C ASN A 89 -9.59 -3.85 33.64
N ILE A 90 -8.34 -4.28 33.44
CA ILE A 90 -7.99 -5.59 32.91
C ILE A 90 -6.91 -6.25 33.77
N GLU A 91 -6.93 -7.58 33.83
CA GLU A 91 -5.89 -8.40 34.47
C GLU A 91 -5.23 -9.25 33.40
N CYS A 92 -3.93 -9.03 33.15
CA CYS A 92 -3.15 -9.85 32.22
C CYS A 92 -2.64 -11.12 32.91
N VAL A 93 -2.80 -12.28 32.26
CA VAL A 93 -2.33 -13.58 32.78
C VAL A 93 -1.34 -14.23 31.82
N ASP A 94 -0.30 -14.90 32.35
CA ASP A 94 0.61 -15.73 31.54
C ASP A 94 -0.10 -17.02 31.14
N SER A 95 -0.77 -16.96 30.00
CA SER A 95 -1.47 -18.06 29.35
C SER A 95 -0.79 -18.36 28.02
N ARG A 96 -0.66 -19.66 27.73
CA ARG A 96 0.00 -20.16 26.52
C ARG A 96 -0.84 -21.25 25.86
N THR A 97 -0.64 -21.38 24.56
CA THR A 97 -1.20 -22.47 23.75
C THR A 97 -0.79 -23.83 24.32
N LYS A 98 -1.78 -24.69 24.62
CA LYS A 98 -1.65 -26.04 25.21
C LYS A 98 -0.80 -26.94 24.32
N ASP A 99 -1.06 -26.92 23.01
CA ASP A 99 -0.34 -27.73 22.02
C ASP A 99 0.30 -26.84 20.95
N TRP A 100 1.55 -26.41 21.19
CA TRP A 100 2.27 -25.51 20.28
C TRP A 100 2.40 -26.02 18.83
N LEU A 101 2.29 -27.33 18.62
CA LEU A 101 2.45 -27.99 17.32
C LEU A 101 1.13 -28.52 16.76
N TRP A 102 -0.02 -28.04 17.26
CA TRP A 102 -1.36 -28.46 16.84
C TRP A 102 -1.51 -28.47 15.30
N TRP A 103 -1.01 -27.43 14.64
CA TRP A 103 -1.10 -27.22 13.19
C TRP A 103 -0.32 -28.23 12.34
N THR A 104 0.59 -29.01 12.95
CA THR A 104 1.32 -30.09 12.26
C THR A 104 0.57 -31.41 12.27
N LYS A 105 -0.53 -31.50 13.03
CA LYS A 105 -1.29 -32.74 13.26
C LYS A 105 -2.54 -32.75 12.36
N PRO A 106 -2.87 -33.89 11.73
CA PRO A 106 -4.13 -34.03 11.00
C PRO A 106 -5.32 -33.72 11.91
N GLY A 107 -6.15 -32.74 11.52
CA GLY A 107 -7.30 -32.30 12.32
C GLY A 107 -6.93 -31.60 13.63
N GLY A 108 -5.69 -31.12 13.76
CA GLY A 108 -5.25 -30.35 14.92
C GLY A 108 -6.13 -29.13 15.15
N LYS A 109 -6.43 -28.87 16.42
CA LYS A 109 -7.24 -27.74 16.86
C LYS A 109 -6.47 -26.95 17.88
N ILE A 110 -6.69 -25.65 17.87
CA ILE A 110 -6.25 -24.73 18.89
C ILE A 110 -7.46 -24.37 19.77
N GLU A 111 -7.23 -24.22 21.06
CA GLU A 111 -8.27 -24.04 22.09
C GLU A 111 -8.84 -22.61 22.13
N LEU A 112 -9.14 -22.04 20.97
CA LEU A 112 -9.73 -20.71 20.81
C LEU A 112 -11.10 -20.80 20.16
N TYR A 113 -12.06 -20.08 20.72
CA TYR A 113 -13.42 -20.03 20.20
C TYR A 113 -13.96 -18.60 20.22
N VAL A 114 -14.86 -18.30 19.27
CA VAL A 114 -15.66 -17.08 19.27
C VAL A 114 -16.88 -17.35 20.14
N PRO A 115 -17.15 -16.56 21.20
CA PRO A 115 -18.34 -16.75 22.02
C PRO A 115 -19.63 -16.62 21.21
N ASP A 116 -20.66 -17.38 21.60
CA ASP A 116 -21.95 -17.39 20.90
C ASP A 116 -22.65 -16.03 20.96
N GLN A 117 -23.50 -15.74 19.96
CA GLN A 117 -24.41 -14.58 19.91
C GLN A 117 -23.75 -13.19 19.87
N ILE A 118 -22.47 -13.10 19.49
CA ILE A 118 -21.82 -11.81 19.30
C ILE A 118 -22.28 -11.18 17.96
N ASN A 119 -23.10 -10.14 18.05
CA ASN A 119 -23.35 -9.24 16.92
C ASN A 119 -22.34 -8.08 16.99
N HIS A 120 -21.23 -8.20 16.28
CA HIS A 120 -20.14 -7.23 16.30
C HIS A 120 -19.57 -6.98 14.91
N SER A 121 -19.43 -5.71 14.52
CA SER A 121 -19.01 -5.29 13.16
C SER A 121 -17.66 -5.87 12.73
N PHE A 122 -16.82 -6.25 13.69
CA PHE A 122 -15.56 -6.97 13.43
C PHE A 122 -15.77 -8.23 12.57
N TYR A 123 -16.86 -8.97 12.78
CA TYR A 123 -17.14 -10.20 12.03
C TYR A 123 -17.83 -9.97 10.68
N ASP A 124 -18.21 -8.73 10.36
CA ASP A 124 -18.64 -8.38 8.99
C ASP A 124 -17.46 -8.50 8.00
N TYR A 125 -16.23 -8.44 8.53
CA TYR A 125 -14.99 -8.53 7.77
C TYR A 125 -14.13 -9.74 8.16
N VAL A 126 -13.89 -9.90 9.46
CA VAL A 126 -12.95 -10.89 9.99
C VAL A 126 -13.64 -12.23 10.18
N LYS A 127 -13.11 -13.25 9.50
CA LYS A 127 -13.65 -14.61 9.62
C LYS A 127 -13.09 -15.30 10.88
N PRO A 128 -13.93 -15.99 11.68
CA PRO A 128 -13.48 -16.69 12.88
C PRO A 128 -12.29 -17.62 12.65
N GLU A 129 -12.25 -18.36 11.54
CA GLU A 129 -11.14 -19.28 11.20
C GLU A 129 -9.78 -18.59 11.00
N HIS A 130 -9.76 -17.26 10.83
CA HIS A 130 -8.54 -16.48 10.69
C HIS A 130 -8.02 -15.95 12.03
N LEU A 131 -8.64 -16.34 13.15
CA LEU A 131 -8.25 -15.94 14.51
C LEU A 131 -7.45 -17.04 15.25
N HIS A 132 -7.09 -18.10 14.55
CA HIS A 132 -6.54 -19.33 15.13
C HIS A 132 -5.03 -19.48 14.88
N TRP A 133 -4.21 -18.90 15.74
CA TRP A 133 -2.78 -19.24 15.88
C TRP A 133 -2.31 -19.01 17.32
N HIS A 134 -1.04 -19.30 17.60
CA HIS A 134 -0.51 -19.14 18.95
C HIS A 134 -0.55 -17.66 19.41
N TRP A 135 -0.61 -17.45 20.72
CA TRP A 135 -0.77 -16.12 21.31
C TRP A 135 0.16 -15.97 22.53
N HIS A 136 0.27 -14.74 23.05
CA HIS A 136 1.17 -14.43 24.16
C HIS A 136 0.41 -13.82 25.34
N GLY A 137 -0.01 -14.67 26.28
CA GLY A 137 -0.81 -14.25 27.43
C GLY A 137 -2.29 -14.10 27.12
N ALA A 138 -3.12 -13.91 28.14
CA ALA A 138 -4.54 -13.67 27.99
C ALA A 138 -5.00 -12.54 28.93
N ILE A 139 -6.22 -12.08 28.72
CA ILE A 139 -6.92 -11.15 29.61
C ILE A 139 -7.94 -11.96 30.39
N LYS A 140 -7.97 -11.82 31.71
CA LYS A 140 -8.95 -12.54 32.54
C LYS A 140 -10.38 -12.07 32.23
N GLY A 141 -11.34 -12.98 32.23
CA GLY A 141 -12.73 -12.70 31.85
C GLY A 141 -13.52 -11.78 32.79
N ASN A 142 -12.94 -11.36 33.93
CA ASN A 142 -13.55 -10.43 34.89
C ASN A 142 -13.51 -8.95 34.45
N HIS A 143 -13.54 -8.69 33.14
CA HIS A 143 -13.59 -7.36 32.56
C HIS A 143 -15.01 -6.97 32.13
N ASN A 144 -15.24 -5.69 31.85
CA ASN A 144 -16.53 -5.18 31.36
C ASN A 144 -16.61 -5.02 29.82
N GLY A 145 -15.54 -5.32 29.09
CA GLY A 145 -15.52 -5.30 27.63
C GLY A 145 -16.21 -6.51 27.00
N THR A 146 -16.46 -6.42 25.69
CA THR A 146 -17.01 -7.53 24.89
C THR A 146 -15.88 -8.46 24.48
N THR A 147 -15.91 -9.72 24.93
CA THR A 147 -14.97 -10.75 24.49
C THR A 147 -15.30 -11.19 23.06
N LEU A 148 -14.34 -11.05 22.14
CA LEU A 148 -14.47 -11.47 20.74
C LEU A 148 -13.75 -12.80 20.47
N LEU A 149 -12.76 -13.16 21.29
CA LEU A 149 -12.10 -14.45 21.19
C LEU A 149 -11.71 -14.91 22.59
N ALA A 150 -12.06 -16.15 22.93
CA ALA A 150 -11.88 -16.72 24.25
C ALA A 150 -11.10 -18.04 24.18
N VAL A 151 -10.56 -18.46 25.33
CA VAL A 151 -9.83 -19.72 25.47
C VAL A 151 -10.77 -20.79 26.03
N GLU A 152 -10.81 -21.97 25.40
CA GLU A 152 -11.67 -23.07 25.85
C GLU A 152 -11.30 -23.53 27.27
N ASP A 153 -12.34 -23.77 28.09
CA ASP A 153 -12.25 -24.22 29.48
C ASP A 153 -11.48 -23.27 30.42
N ARG A 154 -11.31 -22.00 30.05
CA ARG A 154 -10.67 -20.97 30.90
C ARG A 154 -11.49 -19.68 30.90
N ASP A 155 -11.44 -18.97 32.03
CA ASP A 155 -12.00 -17.62 32.16
C ASP A 155 -11.01 -16.58 31.59
N GLU A 156 -10.68 -16.74 30.31
CA GLU A 156 -9.62 -16.04 29.61
C GLU A 156 -10.07 -15.60 28.20
N ALA A 157 -9.77 -14.35 27.86
CA ALA A 157 -10.02 -13.70 26.59
C ALA A 157 -8.71 -13.37 25.87
N ILE A 158 -8.72 -13.54 24.55
CA ILE A 158 -7.62 -13.19 23.64
C ILE A 158 -7.90 -11.87 22.93
N ILE A 159 -9.16 -11.59 22.59
CA ILE A 159 -9.58 -10.31 22.00
C ILE A 159 -10.72 -9.74 22.83
N VAL A 160 -10.60 -8.47 23.22
CA VAL A 160 -11.63 -7.73 23.97
C VAL A 160 -11.80 -6.34 23.38
N ASP A 161 -13.06 -5.93 23.19
CA ASP A 161 -13.42 -4.58 22.75
C ASP A 161 -14.21 -3.84 23.84
N PHE A 162 -13.66 -2.73 24.30
CA PHE A 162 -14.23 -1.83 25.30
C PHE A 162 -14.77 -0.58 24.59
N LYS A 163 -16.08 -0.54 24.38
CA LYS A 163 -16.78 0.58 23.73
C LYS A 163 -17.39 1.54 24.76
N ASP A 164 -17.81 2.69 24.27
CA ASP A 164 -18.58 3.69 25.02
C ASP A 164 -17.90 4.13 26.33
N LEU A 165 -16.56 4.24 26.29
CA LEU A 165 -15.77 4.75 27.42
C LEU A 165 -16.01 6.25 27.60
N GLU A 166 -15.40 6.82 28.65
CA GLU A 166 -15.42 8.27 28.90
C GLU A 166 -15.10 9.06 27.62
N GLY A 167 -15.89 10.10 27.35
CA GLY A 167 -15.77 10.92 26.14
C GLY A 167 -16.14 10.22 24.83
N GLY A 168 -16.71 9.01 24.88
CA GLY A 168 -16.99 8.19 23.70
C GLY A 168 -15.79 7.38 23.22
N GLY A 169 -14.75 7.27 24.05
CA GLY A 169 -13.54 6.52 23.72
C GLY A 169 -13.76 5.03 23.53
N ARG A 170 -12.77 4.37 22.95
CA ARG A 170 -12.79 2.92 22.74
C ARG A 170 -11.39 2.32 22.88
N VAL A 171 -11.32 1.12 23.44
CA VAL A 171 -10.10 0.31 23.48
C VAL A 171 -10.37 -1.07 22.90
N PHE A 172 -9.66 -1.44 21.84
CA PHE A 172 -9.62 -2.82 21.35
C PHE A 172 -8.26 -3.40 21.70
N ILE A 173 -8.24 -4.52 22.41
CA ILE A 173 -7.00 -5.16 22.84
C ILE A 173 -7.00 -6.62 22.40
N THR A 174 -5.86 -7.07 21.89
CA THR A 174 -5.63 -8.47 21.55
C THR A 174 -4.24 -8.92 21.98
N THR A 175 -4.13 -10.17 22.43
CA THR A 175 -2.85 -10.83 22.71
C THR A 175 -2.28 -11.59 21.52
N LEU A 176 -2.97 -11.54 20.37
CA LEU A 176 -2.50 -12.01 19.07
C LEU A 176 -1.49 -11.03 18.44
N ASP A 177 -0.47 -11.57 17.77
CA ASP A 177 0.67 -10.85 17.21
C ASP A 177 0.76 -10.87 15.67
N PRO A 178 -0.31 -10.45 14.95
CA PRO A 178 -0.40 -10.67 13.51
C PRO A 178 0.65 -9.91 12.70
N HIS A 179 1.01 -8.67 13.09
CA HIS A 179 2.03 -7.90 12.35
C HIS A 179 3.41 -8.54 12.39
N ASN A 180 3.79 -9.14 13.52
CA ASN A 180 5.09 -9.80 13.67
C ASN A 180 5.16 -11.04 12.76
N HIS A 181 4.14 -11.89 12.78
CA HIS A 181 4.13 -13.07 11.92
C HIS A 181 3.94 -12.78 10.44
N ASN A 182 3.12 -11.77 10.12
CA ASN A 182 2.94 -11.34 8.74
C ASN A 182 4.25 -10.80 8.18
N GLY A 183 4.95 -9.94 8.92
CA GLY A 183 6.22 -9.37 8.50
C GLY A 183 7.38 -10.37 8.44
N GLN A 184 7.34 -11.42 9.26
CA GLN A 184 8.29 -12.55 9.18
C GLN A 184 7.99 -13.52 8.03
N ARG A 185 6.86 -13.35 7.33
CA ARG A 185 6.39 -14.25 6.27
C ARG A 185 6.21 -15.70 6.74
N PHE A 186 5.86 -15.89 8.02
CA PHE A 186 5.84 -17.22 8.65
C PHE A 186 4.44 -17.82 8.76
N MET A 187 3.43 -17.03 9.16
CA MET A 187 2.06 -17.54 9.34
C MET A 187 1.07 -16.91 8.35
N PRO A 188 0.69 -17.61 7.26
CA PRO A 188 -0.22 -17.05 6.25
C PRO A 188 -1.59 -16.63 6.78
N VAL A 189 -2.06 -17.23 7.89
CA VAL A 189 -3.33 -16.84 8.52
C VAL A 189 -3.32 -15.40 9.03
N THR A 190 -2.16 -14.87 9.44
CA THR A 190 -2.06 -13.50 9.94
C THR A 190 -2.13 -12.47 8.82
N THR A 191 -1.63 -12.81 7.61
CA THR A 191 -1.88 -12.03 6.39
C THR A 191 -3.38 -11.96 6.10
N LYS A 192 -4.09 -13.09 6.15
CA LYS A 192 -5.55 -13.12 5.96
C LYS A 192 -6.30 -12.30 7.00
N LEU A 193 -5.90 -12.34 8.28
CA LEU A 193 -6.49 -11.50 9.31
C LEU A 193 -6.25 -10.01 9.01
N LEU A 194 -5.01 -9.60 8.75
CA LEU A 194 -4.70 -8.19 8.54
C LEU A 194 -5.40 -7.62 7.30
N GLY A 195 -5.50 -8.42 6.23
CA GLY A 195 -6.28 -8.09 5.04
C GLY A 195 -7.78 -7.91 5.30
N GLN A 196 -8.32 -8.38 6.44
CA GLN A 196 -9.71 -8.15 6.86
C GLN A 196 -9.83 -7.07 7.94
N PHE A 197 -8.85 -7.00 8.84
CA PHE A 197 -8.79 -6.05 9.94
C PHE A 197 -8.66 -4.60 9.46
N TYR A 198 -7.78 -4.34 8.48
CA TYR A 198 -7.56 -2.98 7.98
C TYR A 198 -8.77 -2.42 7.20
N PRO A 199 -9.48 -3.20 6.36
CA PRO A 199 -10.78 -2.78 5.84
C PRO A 199 -11.82 -2.51 6.91
N TRP A 200 -11.91 -3.37 7.94
CA TRP A 200 -12.85 -3.18 9.05
C TRP A 200 -12.64 -1.84 9.77
N ILE A 201 -11.41 -1.53 10.17
CA ILE A 201 -11.13 -0.26 10.86
C ILE A 201 -11.44 0.96 9.98
N ASN A 202 -11.17 0.89 8.67
CA ASN A 202 -11.53 1.97 7.76
C ASN A 202 -13.06 2.15 7.66
N ASN A 203 -13.80 1.05 7.63
CA ASN A 203 -15.26 1.07 7.64
C ASN A 203 -15.85 1.66 8.94
N GLU A 204 -15.26 1.38 10.10
CA GLU A 204 -15.69 1.96 11.39
C GLU A 204 -15.65 3.50 11.37
N PHE A 205 -14.82 4.10 10.51
CA PHE A 205 -14.71 5.56 10.34
C PHE A 205 -15.31 6.07 9.03
N GLY A 206 -15.98 5.22 8.26
CA GLY A 206 -16.55 5.58 6.96
C GLY A 206 -15.49 6.04 5.95
N ILE A 207 -14.25 5.55 6.07
CA ILE A 207 -13.15 5.91 5.17
C ILE A 207 -13.23 5.05 3.91
N ASP A 208 -13.60 5.66 2.78
CA ASP A 208 -13.52 5.02 1.47
C ASP A 208 -12.14 5.26 0.83
N ARG A 209 -11.28 4.24 0.85
CA ARG A 209 -9.95 4.30 0.23
C ARG A 209 -9.99 4.29 -1.30
N ASN A 210 -11.15 4.11 -1.92
CA ASN A 210 -11.31 4.26 -3.37
C ASN A 210 -11.62 5.70 -3.79
N GLN A 211 -11.99 6.57 -2.86
CA GLN A 211 -12.21 7.98 -3.15
C GLN A 211 -10.86 8.68 -3.32
N ILE A 212 -10.59 9.18 -4.53
CA ILE A 212 -9.36 9.89 -4.88
C ILE A 212 -9.63 11.39 -4.80
N GLU A 213 -8.75 12.12 -4.11
CA GLU A 213 -8.77 13.58 -4.10
C GLU A 213 -8.44 14.12 -5.51
N PRO A 214 -8.98 15.29 -5.91
CA PRO A 214 -8.61 15.91 -7.17
C PRO A 214 -7.10 16.06 -7.31
N PHE A 215 -6.57 15.74 -8.49
CA PHE A 215 -5.12 15.68 -8.71
C PHE A 215 -4.72 16.28 -10.05
N LYS A 216 -3.47 16.73 -10.15
CA LYS A 216 -2.93 17.34 -11.37
C LYS A 216 -1.85 16.51 -12.04
N VAL A 217 -1.92 16.41 -13.36
CA VAL A 217 -0.94 15.72 -14.21
C VAL A 217 -0.27 16.73 -15.12
N ALA A 218 1.04 16.91 -14.98
CA ALA A 218 1.86 17.68 -15.90
C ALA A 218 2.31 16.78 -17.07
N TYR A 219 1.81 17.05 -18.28
CA TYR A 219 2.25 16.42 -19.52
C TYR A 219 3.40 17.23 -20.12
N LEU A 220 4.59 16.63 -20.20
CA LEU A 220 5.75 17.29 -20.82
C LEU A 220 5.74 17.12 -22.34
N GLN A 221 5.88 18.22 -23.06
CA GLN A 221 5.95 18.24 -24.53
C GLN A 221 7.40 18.00 -24.97
N THR A 222 7.70 16.76 -25.38
CA THR A 222 9.08 16.33 -25.69
C THR A 222 9.31 15.99 -27.16
N THR A 223 8.25 15.78 -27.94
CA THR A 223 8.36 15.17 -29.28
C THR A 223 8.52 16.19 -30.40
N GLY A 224 7.99 17.40 -30.23
CA GLY A 224 7.85 18.40 -31.29
C GLY A 224 6.74 18.07 -32.30
N ILE A 225 5.94 17.02 -32.05
CA ILE A 225 4.85 16.56 -32.90
C ILE A 225 3.54 16.96 -32.24
N ASN A 226 2.77 17.86 -32.84
CA ASN A 226 1.55 18.41 -32.22
C ASN A 226 0.54 17.33 -31.76
N SER A 227 0.35 16.25 -32.53
CA SER A 227 -0.56 15.17 -32.16
C SER A 227 -0.09 14.36 -30.94
N GLU A 228 1.20 14.39 -30.63
CA GLU A 228 1.82 13.72 -29.48
C GLU A 228 2.04 14.69 -28.32
N ASP A 229 2.36 15.96 -28.57
CA ASP A 229 2.59 16.97 -27.54
C ASP A 229 1.27 17.57 -27.01
N THR A 230 0.17 17.45 -27.76
CA THR A 230 -1.18 17.88 -27.32
C THR A 230 -2.25 16.98 -27.95
N PRO A 231 -2.31 15.69 -27.57
CA PRO A 231 -3.31 14.76 -28.07
C PRO A 231 -4.73 15.27 -27.75
N PRO A 232 -5.59 15.50 -28.76
CA PRO A 232 -6.87 16.18 -28.58
C PRO A 232 -7.91 15.37 -27.78
N TYR A 233 -7.66 14.07 -27.61
CA TYR A 233 -8.53 13.13 -26.92
C TYR A 233 -8.15 12.89 -25.46
N LEU A 234 -6.85 13.04 -25.11
CA LEU A 234 -6.33 12.58 -23.82
C LEU A 234 -6.98 13.26 -22.63
N SER A 235 -7.23 14.57 -22.70
CA SER A 235 -7.87 15.29 -21.58
C SER A 235 -9.30 14.80 -21.27
N ARG A 236 -10.03 14.33 -22.29
CA ARG A 236 -11.39 13.80 -22.12
C ARG A 236 -11.41 12.46 -21.40
N THR A 237 -10.34 11.67 -21.51
CA THR A 237 -10.29 10.37 -20.82
C THR A 237 -10.32 10.55 -19.30
N PHE A 238 -9.84 11.69 -18.79
CA PHE A 238 -9.84 12.04 -17.36
C PHE A 238 -11.19 12.53 -16.82
N GLU A 239 -12.21 12.77 -17.66
CA GLU A 239 -13.53 13.23 -17.21
C GLU A 239 -14.12 12.26 -16.16
N GLY A 240 -14.56 12.80 -15.02
CA GLY A 240 -15.14 12.01 -13.92
C GLY A 240 -14.13 11.29 -13.02
N THR A 241 -12.82 11.37 -13.29
CA THR A 241 -11.78 10.71 -12.47
C THR A 241 -11.25 11.56 -11.31
N GLY A 242 -11.52 12.87 -11.32
CA GLY A 242 -10.90 13.84 -10.41
C GLY A 242 -9.52 14.33 -10.87
N GLY A 243 -8.92 13.72 -11.90
CA GLY A 243 -7.67 14.16 -12.49
C GLY A 243 -7.83 15.28 -13.51
N GLN A 244 -6.88 16.22 -13.53
CA GLN A 244 -6.77 17.24 -14.57
C GLN A 244 -5.37 17.17 -15.20
N ILE A 245 -5.32 17.13 -16.53
CA ILE A 245 -4.07 17.15 -17.28
C ILE A 245 -3.77 18.55 -17.84
N GLU A 246 -2.53 18.99 -17.69
CA GLU A 246 -2.02 20.27 -18.16
C GLU A 246 -0.74 20.04 -18.98
N TYR A 247 -0.56 20.76 -20.08
CA TYR A 247 0.54 20.56 -21.03
C TYR A 247 1.61 21.62 -20.85
N PHE A 248 2.87 21.19 -20.74
CA PHE A 248 4.00 22.07 -20.47
C PHE A 248 5.16 21.82 -21.43
N GLY A 249 5.76 22.90 -21.94
CA GLY A 249 7.02 22.82 -22.66
C GLY A 249 8.13 22.29 -21.76
N ALA A 250 9.01 21.43 -22.29
CA ALA A 250 10.08 20.82 -21.51
C ALA A 250 11.42 21.60 -21.55
N ARG A 251 11.48 22.78 -22.19
CA ARG A 251 12.74 23.54 -22.40
C ARG A 251 12.57 25.06 -22.21
N PRO A 252 12.73 25.57 -20.97
CA PRO A 252 12.92 24.83 -19.72
C PRO A 252 11.62 24.20 -19.21
N ILE A 253 11.73 23.21 -18.32
CA ILE A 253 10.59 22.75 -17.51
C ILE A 253 10.21 23.89 -16.55
N PRO A 254 8.96 24.41 -16.61
CA PRO A 254 8.53 25.53 -15.78
C PRO A 254 8.28 25.10 -14.32
N ASP A 255 8.19 26.06 -13.40
CA ASP A 255 8.13 25.76 -11.95
C ASP A 255 6.79 25.13 -11.53
N GLU A 256 5.71 25.42 -12.26
CA GLU A 256 4.36 24.92 -12.05
C GLU A 256 4.24 23.39 -12.22
N VAL A 257 5.14 22.78 -13.00
CA VAL A 257 5.19 21.32 -13.20
C VAL A 257 5.44 20.60 -11.88
N TRP A 258 6.22 21.20 -10.98
CA TRP A 258 6.66 20.57 -9.73
C TRP A 258 5.59 20.62 -8.63
N ASP A 259 4.55 21.44 -8.83
CA ASP A 259 3.37 21.49 -7.97
C ASP A 259 2.32 20.44 -8.39
N CYS A 260 2.52 19.74 -9.51
CA CYS A 260 1.62 18.69 -9.97
C CYS A 260 1.85 17.37 -9.22
N ASP A 261 0.78 16.60 -9.03
CA ASP A 261 0.82 15.29 -8.37
C ASP A 261 1.59 14.23 -9.17
N ILE A 262 1.51 14.35 -10.49
CA ILE A 262 2.12 13.45 -11.46
C ILE A 262 2.82 14.26 -12.55
N ILE A 263 4.05 13.88 -12.89
CA ILE A 263 4.74 14.32 -14.10
C ILE A 263 4.76 13.17 -15.09
N TYR A 264 4.22 13.38 -16.29
CA TYR A 264 4.29 12.44 -17.40
C TYR A 264 5.27 12.95 -18.46
N MET A 265 6.25 12.11 -18.78
CA MET A 265 7.19 12.34 -19.87
C MET A 265 6.94 11.31 -20.98
N PRO A 266 6.39 11.72 -22.15
CA PRO A 266 6.15 10.83 -23.28
C PRO A 266 7.46 10.46 -24.00
N SER A 267 7.35 9.64 -25.06
CA SER A 267 8.49 9.14 -25.82
C SER A 267 9.37 10.27 -26.40
N ILE A 268 10.55 9.89 -26.91
CA ILE A 268 11.45 10.80 -27.67
C ILE A 268 11.95 12.00 -26.81
N SER A 269 12.09 11.81 -25.49
CA SER A 269 12.71 12.81 -24.62
C SER A 269 14.22 12.99 -24.88
N ASP A 270 14.73 14.22 -24.81
CA ASP A 270 16.17 14.49 -24.82
C ASP A 270 16.80 14.15 -23.47
N GLN A 271 17.33 12.94 -23.38
CA GLN A 271 17.91 12.38 -22.17
C GLN A 271 19.19 13.10 -21.72
N ILE A 272 19.91 13.82 -22.60
CA ILE A 272 21.07 14.63 -22.22
C ILE A 272 20.59 15.91 -21.53
N TYR A 273 19.57 16.56 -22.06
CA TYR A 273 18.99 17.74 -21.44
C TYR A 273 18.31 17.42 -20.10
N MET A 274 17.65 16.25 -20.00
CA MET A 274 17.03 15.78 -18.74
C MET A 274 18.03 15.59 -17.59
N GLN A 275 19.32 15.34 -17.86
CA GLN A 275 20.35 15.29 -16.81
C GLN A 275 20.45 16.58 -15.98
N LYS A 276 20.02 17.73 -16.54
CA LYS A 276 20.00 19.01 -15.82
C LYS A 276 18.94 19.04 -14.71
N TYR A 277 17.97 18.14 -14.75
CA TYR A 277 16.84 18.06 -13.81
C TYR A 277 16.93 16.85 -12.89
N THR A 278 18.02 16.06 -12.93
CA THR A 278 18.19 14.86 -12.10
C THR A 278 17.90 15.12 -10.63
N ASP A 279 18.57 16.10 -10.01
CA ASP A 279 18.40 16.39 -8.59
C ASP A 279 16.97 16.83 -8.27
N ARG A 280 16.39 17.70 -9.11
CA ARG A 280 15.02 18.21 -8.93
C ARG A 280 13.97 17.11 -9.08
N MET A 281 14.15 16.18 -10.02
CA MET A 281 13.27 15.01 -10.14
C MET A 281 13.43 14.05 -8.98
N MET A 282 14.66 13.80 -8.51
CA MET A 282 14.88 12.96 -7.33
C MET A 282 14.28 13.57 -6.07
N ASP A 283 14.33 14.89 -5.91
CA ASP A 283 13.67 15.62 -4.82
C ASP A 283 12.15 15.54 -4.92
N TYR A 284 11.60 15.73 -6.13
CA TYR A 284 10.17 15.58 -6.40
C TYR A 284 9.65 14.19 -6.02
N ILE A 285 10.33 13.12 -6.48
CA ILE A 285 9.94 11.74 -6.17
C ILE A 285 10.15 11.46 -4.67
N ARG A 286 11.25 11.92 -4.05
CA ARG A 286 11.47 11.76 -2.61
C ARG A 286 10.33 12.33 -1.78
N ASN A 287 9.74 13.44 -2.23
CA ASN A 287 8.63 14.12 -1.56
C ASN A 287 7.24 13.59 -1.97
N GLY A 288 7.15 12.40 -2.59
CA GLY A 288 5.88 11.73 -2.90
C GLY A 288 5.28 12.08 -4.26
N GLY A 289 5.97 12.91 -5.07
CA GLY A 289 5.59 13.18 -6.46
C GLY A 289 5.67 11.92 -7.32
N GLN A 290 4.72 11.74 -8.24
CA GLN A 290 4.67 10.53 -9.09
C GLN A 290 5.22 10.83 -10.47
N LEU A 291 5.98 9.91 -11.04
CA LEU A 291 6.61 10.10 -12.34
C LEU A 291 6.20 8.96 -13.29
N ILE A 292 5.80 9.29 -14.50
CA ILE A 292 5.52 8.33 -15.55
C ILE A 292 6.51 8.61 -16.69
N LEU A 293 7.35 7.63 -16.99
CA LEU A 293 8.41 7.72 -17.98
C LEU A 293 8.13 6.78 -19.14
N ASN A 294 7.91 7.35 -20.33
CA ASN A 294 7.86 6.61 -21.57
C ASN A 294 9.22 6.70 -22.25
N ILE A 295 10.12 5.75 -22.01
CA ILE A 295 11.55 5.93 -22.30
C ILE A 295 12.26 4.64 -22.72
N GLU A 296 12.97 4.73 -23.85
CA GLU A 296 14.02 3.79 -24.22
C GLU A 296 15.36 4.35 -23.68
N VAL A 297 15.76 3.92 -22.48
CA VAL A 297 16.89 4.54 -21.74
C VAL A 297 18.23 4.32 -22.45
N ALA A 298 18.80 5.38 -23.00
CA ALA A 298 20.15 5.42 -23.55
C ALA A 298 21.14 6.09 -22.57
N VAL A 299 20.66 7.06 -21.79
CA VAL A 299 21.40 7.75 -20.74
C VAL A 299 20.66 7.55 -19.43
N CYS A 300 21.32 6.97 -18.43
CA CYS A 300 20.75 6.78 -17.09
C CYS A 300 20.81 8.09 -16.29
N TRP A 301 19.98 9.06 -16.66
CA TRP A 301 19.98 10.39 -16.05
C TRP A 301 19.28 10.42 -14.68
N LEU A 302 18.50 9.39 -14.33
CA LEU A 302 18.14 9.08 -12.93
C LEU A 302 18.99 7.89 -12.44
N PRO A 303 19.42 7.90 -11.16
CA PRO A 303 20.41 6.94 -10.64
C PRO A 303 19.94 5.48 -10.64
N PHE A 304 18.63 5.23 -10.59
CA PHE A 304 18.07 3.88 -10.62
C PHE A 304 17.85 3.35 -12.05
N LEU A 305 17.81 4.22 -13.08
CA LEU A 305 17.57 3.76 -14.45
C LEU A 305 18.69 2.83 -14.94
N LYS A 306 18.30 1.85 -15.75
CA LYS A 306 19.22 0.91 -16.41
C LYS A 306 19.10 1.07 -17.94
N PRO A 307 20.15 0.77 -18.71
CA PRO A 307 20.10 0.90 -20.17
C PRO A 307 19.08 -0.04 -20.80
N PHE A 308 18.40 0.44 -21.84
CA PHE A 308 17.45 -0.33 -22.64
C PHE A 308 18.14 -1.44 -23.44
N GLN A 309 17.46 -2.56 -23.56
CA GLN A 309 17.86 -3.74 -24.34
C GLN A 309 16.70 -4.16 -25.24
N THR A 310 17.02 -4.60 -26.45
CA THR A 310 16.01 -5.06 -27.40
C THR A 310 15.77 -6.56 -27.28
N VAL A 311 14.55 -6.98 -27.57
CA VAL A 311 14.27 -8.40 -27.88
C VAL A 311 14.45 -8.63 -29.38
N PRO A 312 14.81 -9.86 -29.83
CA PRO A 312 14.89 -10.14 -31.26
C PRO A 312 13.52 -9.93 -31.93
N PRO A 313 13.40 -9.17 -33.03
CA PRO A 313 12.11 -8.81 -33.63
C PRO A 313 11.41 -9.99 -34.32
N VAL A 314 12.14 -11.08 -34.56
CA VAL A 314 11.61 -12.31 -35.16
C VAL A 314 11.93 -13.53 -34.28
N PRO A 315 10.99 -14.50 -34.17
CA PRO A 315 9.61 -14.43 -34.65
C PRO A 315 8.81 -13.32 -33.94
N TYR A 316 7.75 -12.79 -34.56
CA TYR A 316 6.97 -11.67 -34.00
C TYR A 316 6.35 -11.97 -32.63
N THR A 317 6.24 -13.26 -32.26
CA THR A 317 5.87 -13.67 -30.89
C THR A 317 6.82 -13.14 -29.82
N ASN A 318 8.04 -12.73 -30.18
CA ASN A 318 8.98 -12.07 -29.27
C ASN A 318 8.58 -10.64 -28.91
N LEU A 319 7.70 -10.01 -29.69
CA LEU A 319 7.21 -8.66 -29.44
C LEU A 319 5.89 -8.67 -28.66
N LYS A 320 5.37 -9.86 -28.32
CA LYS A 320 4.13 -9.99 -27.57
C LYS A 320 4.32 -9.48 -26.14
N VAL A 321 3.43 -8.61 -25.70
CA VAL A 321 3.37 -8.10 -24.33
C VAL A 321 2.18 -8.67 -23.58
N ARG A 322 2.37 -8.97 -22.29
CA ARG A 322 1.32 -9.50 -21.40
C ARG A 322 1.40 -8.82 -20.06
N VAL A 323 0.27 -8.60 -19.41
CA VAL A 323 0.21 -8.17 -18.02
C VAL A 323 0.57 -9.37 -17.14
N GLU A 324 1.58 -9.20 -16.28
CA GLU A 324 2.02 -10.23 -15.33
C GLU A 324 1.61 -9.88 -13.90
N ASN A 325 1.76 -8.61 -13.52
CA ASN A 325 1.38 -8.09 -12.21
C ASN A 325 0.72 -6.72 -12.38
N ASP A 326 -0.47 -6.55 -11.80
CA ASP A 326 -1.16 -5.26 -11.80
C ASP A 326 -1.79 -4.92 -10.43
N PRO A 327 -0.98 -4.83 -9.36
CA PRO A 327 -1.50 -4.53 -8.02
C PRO A 327 -2.10 -3.12 -7.88
N PHE A 328 -1.90 -2.27 -8.89
CA PHE A 328 -2.32 -0.87 -8.90
C PHE A 328 -3.43 -0.58 -9.92
N GLU A 329 -3.97 -1.62 -10.57
CA GLU A 329 -5.05 -1.53 -11.55
C GLU A 329 -4.71 -0.63 -12.78
N PHE A 330 -3.44 -0.54 -13.17
CA PHE A 330 -3.00 0.24 -14.33
C PHE A 330 -3.51 -0.34 -15.65
N PHE A 331 -3.60 -1.65 -15.73
CA PHE A 331 -3.92 -2.40 -16.95
C PHE A 331 -5.32 -3.03 -16.90
N LYS A 332 -6.15 -2.72 -15.90
CA LYS A 332 -7.48 -3.32 -15.71
C LYS A 332 -8.42 -3.24 -16.92
N ASN A 333 -8.21 -2.24 -17.78
CA ASN A 333 -9.02 -1.99 -18.97
C ASN A 333 -8.32 -2.39 -20.28
N MET A 334 -7.15 -3.04 -20.22
CA MET A 334 -6.45 -3.50 -21.41
C MET A 334 -7.03 -4.83 -21.92
N PRO A 335 -7.39 -4.93 -23.22
CA PRO A 335 -7.69 -6.21 -23.84
C PRO A 335 -6.44 -7.08 -23.95
N GLU A 336 -6.57 -8.39 -24.21
CA GLU A 336 -5.44 -9.32 -24.30
C GLU A 336 -4.45 -8.99 -25.44
N ASP A 337 -4.92 -8.30 -26.48
CA ASP A 337 -4.21 -7.88 -27.68
C ASP A 337 -3.91 -6.38 -27.74
N PHE A 338 -3.84 -5.72 -26.58
CA PHE A 338 -3.51 -4.28 -26.47
C PHE A 338 -2.13 -3.89 -26.98
N ASP A 339 -1.24 -4.85 -27.26
CA ASP A 339 0.18 -4.63 -27.52
C ASP A 339 0.52 -4.30 -28.99
N GLY A 340 -0.51 -4.08 -29.81
CA GLY A 340 -0.41 -3.55 -31.16
C GLY A 340 -0.99 -2.15 -31.29
N TRP A 341 -0.63 -1.45 -32.37
CA TRP A 341 -1.26 -0.17 -32.74
C TRP A 341 -1.55 -0.16 -34.23
N GLU A 342 -2.82 0.01 -34.62
CA GLU A 342 -3.31 -0.02 -36.01
C GLU A 342 -2.87 -1.29 -36.77
N GLY A 343 -2.86 -2.43 -36.07
CA GLY A 343 -2.41 -3.72 -36.62
C GLY A 343 -0.89 -3.88 -36.74
N ILE A 344 -0.10 -2.91 -36.27
CA ILE A 344 1.37 -2.97 -36.25
C ILE A 344 1.84 -3.59 -34.94
N ILE A 345 2.47 -4.76 -35.03
CA ILE A 345 3.06 -5.49 -33.90
C ILE A 345 4.37 -4.83 -33.46
N GLY A 346 4.61 -4.77 -32.13
CA GLY A 346 5.83 -4.21 -31.55
C GLY A 346 5.84 -2.68 -31.52
N GLN A 347 4.68 -2.04 -31.69
CA GLN A 347 4.53 -0.62 -31.37
C GLN A 347 4.47 -0.40 -29.86
N TYR A 348 3.84 -1.29 -29.10
CA TYR A 348 3.75 -1.12 -27.65
C TYR A 348 5.14 -1.15 -27.02
N ALA A 349 5.93 -2.19 -27.26
CA ALA A 349 7.33 -2.25 -26.82
C ALA A 349 8.19 -3.10 -27.75
N ARG A 350 9.50 -2.83 -27.75
CA ARG A 350 10.52 -3.56 -28.56
C ARG A 350 11.65 -4.13 -27.71
N GLY A 351 11.54 -4.00 -26.40
CA GLY A 351 12.60 -4.29 -25.49
C GLY A 351 12.20 -4.04 -24.05
N PHE A 352 13.22 -3.99 -23.20
CA PHE A 352 13.08 -3.88 -21.75
C PHE A 352 14.33 -3.20 -21.18
N THR A 353 14.23 -2.77 -19.93
CA THR A 353 15.40 -2.45 -19.11
C THR A 353 15.51 -3.47 -17.98
N PRO A 354 16.72 -3.89 -17.59
CA PRO A 354 16.89 -4.68 -16.36
C PRO A 354 16.26 -3.94 -15.18
N LEU A 355 15.49 -4.66 -14.36
CA LEU A 355 14.81 -4.07 -13.21
C LEU A 355 15.85 -3.54 -12.21
N PRO A 356 15.74 -2.27 -11.77
CA PRO A 356 16.51 -1.80 -10.64
C PRO A 356 16.07 -2.48 -9.34
N GLU A 357 16.90 -2.34 -8.31
CA GLU A 357 16.55 -2.81 -6.97
C GLU A 357 15.23 -2.17 -6.51
N TYR A 358 14.38 -2.97 -5.86
CA TYR A 358 13.04 -2.56 -5.38
C TYR A 358 12.01 -2.23 -6.47
N ALA A 359 12.31 -2.46 -7.75
CA ALA A 359 11.30 -2.37 -8.80
C ALA A 359 10.48 -3.66 -8.93
N MET A 360 9.25 -3.49 -9.40
CA MET A 360 8.34 -4.57 -9.75
C MET A 360 8.05 -4.54 -11.24
N GLY A 361 8.30 -5.65 -11.93
CA GLY A 361 7.87 -5.83 -13.32
C GLY A 361 6.36 -5.98 -13.41
N LEU A 362 5.73 -5.22 -14.28
CA LEU A 362 4.27 -5.17 -14.43
C LEU A 362 3.80 -5.99 -15.65
N THR A 363 4.52 -5.85 -16.76
CA THR A 363 4.27 -6.60 -17.99
C THR A 363 5.47 -7.49 -18.33
N SER A 364 5.26 -8.51 -19.14
CA SER A 364 6.33 -9.28 -19.81
C SER A 364 6.40 -8.91 -21.29
N ILE A 365 7.59 -8.98 -21.89
CA ILE A 365 7.78 -8.93 -23.35
C ILE A 365 8.57 -10.15 -23.82
N GLY A 366 8.01 -10.85 -24.82
CA GLY A 366 8.64 -12.01 -25.42
C GLY A 366 7.68 -13.15 -25.74
N ALA A 367 8.28 -14.28 -26.13
CA ALA A 367 7.58 -15.55 -26.22
C ALA A 367 6.93 -15.94 -24.87
N ALA A 368 6.09 -16.97 -24.86
CA ALA A 368 5.47 -17.45 -23.63
C ALA A 368 6.55 -17.71 -22.56
N HIS A 369 6.34 -17.17 -21.35
CA HIS A 369 7.28 -17.23 -20.21
C HIS A 369 8.58 -16.42 -20.36
N ALA A 370 8.56 -15.34 -21.15
CA ALA A 370 9.67 -14.41 -21.16
C ALA A 370 9.85 -13.71 -19.80
N ASN A 371 11.10 -13.58 -19.35
CA ASN A 371 11.45 -13.01 -18.04
C ASN A 371 11.85 -11.53 -18.11
N HIS A 372 11.45 -10.84 -19.16
CA HIS A 372 11.81 -9.44 -19.41
C HIS A 372 10.57 -8.57 -19.27
N SER A 373 10.70 -7.45 -18.56
CA SER A 373 9.58 -6.53 -18.34
C SER A 373 9.63 -5.31 -19.22
N ALA A 374 8.60 -5.12 -20.06
CA ALA A 374 8.46 -3.90 -20.85
C ALA A 374 8.09 -2.72 -19.95
N ASP A 375 7.21 -2.97 -18.98
CA ASP A 375 6.75 -2.00 -17.99
C ASP A 375 7.19 -2.42 -16.60
N TYR A 376 7.65 -1.45 -15.82
CA TYR A 376 7.91 -1.66 -14.40
C TYR A 376 7.56 -0.42 -13.60
N ILE A 377 7.41 -0.63 -12.30
CA ILE A 377 7.27 0.46 -11.34
C ILE A 377 8.38 0.37 -10.30
N TRP A 378 9.00 1.50 -10.04
CA TRP A 378 9.97 1.69 -8.97
C TRP A 378 9.40 2.68 -7.95
N GLN A 379 9.84 2.62 -6.70
CA GLN A 379 9.45 3.59 -5.68
C GLN A 379 10.68 4.10 -4.95
N TYR A 380 10.71 5.41 -4.68
CA TYR A 380 11.74 5.97 -3.83
C TYR A 380 11.61 5.37 -2.42
N PRO A 381 12.67 4.75 -1.88
CA PRO A 381 12.57 4.07 -0.60
C PRO A 381 12.46 5.09 0.54
N THR A 382 11.37 5.01 1.32
CA THR A 382 11.20 5.71 2.59
C THR A 382 10.74 4.72 3.65
N ILE A 383 11.00 5.03 4.93
CA ILE A 383 10.64 4.14 6.03
C ILE A 383 9.12 3.95 6.19
N ASP A 384 8.35 4.99 5.85
CA ASP A 384 6.90 5.05 5.99
C ASP A 384 6.16 4.72 4.68
N GLY A 385 6.88 4.43 3.59
CA GLY A 385 6.29 4.14 2.28
C GLY A 385 5.74 5.35 1.52
N SER A 386 5.98 6.58 1.99
CA SER A 386 5.51 7.82 1.37
C SER A 386 6.25 8.25 0.10
N GLY A 387 7.40 7.63 -0.21
CA GLY A 387 8.16 7.95 -1.42
C GLY A 387 7.36 7.80 -2.71
N GLY A 388 7.61 8.69 -3.65
CA GLY A 388 6.98 8.72 -4.97
C GLY A 388 7.30 7.49 -5.81
N LYS A 389 6.39 7.13 -6.71
CA LYS A 389 6.57 6.01 -7.64
C LYS A 389 6.94 6.52 -9.02
N VAL A 390 7.72 5.70 -9.72
CA VAL A 390 8.15 5.93 -11.08
C VAL A 390 7.67 4.75 -11.92
N PHE A 391 6.63 4.96 -12.70
CA PHE A 391 6.20 4.02 -13.73
C PHE A 391 7.10 4.22 -14.95
N VAL A 392 7.67 3.14 -15.48
CA VAL A 392 8.56 3.19 -16.64
C VAL A 392 8.07 2.22 -17.70
N HIS A 393 7.81 2.77 -18.89
CA HIS A 393 7.43 2.07 -20.11
C HIS A 393 8.57 2.09 -21.12
N ASN A 394 9.01 0.90 -21.56
CA ASN A 394 10.10 0.72 -22.52
C ASN A 394 9.61 0.59 -23.96
N GLY A 395 8.86 1.58 -24.44
CA GLY A 395 8.19 1.51 -25.73
C GLY A 395 7.68 2.83 -26.28
N ASP A 396 6.74 2.77 -27.24
CA ASP A 396 6.18 3.97 -27.88
C ASP A 396 5.16 4.68 -26.98
N ASN A 397 4.55 5.77 -27.43
CA ASN A 397 3.73 6.62 -26.59
C ASN A 397 2.47 5.90 -26.06
N MET A 398 2.38 5.75 -24.73
CA MET A 398 1.26 5.06 -24.05
C MET A 398 -0.12 5.70 -24.27
N ILE A 399 -0.19 6.97 -24.67
CA ILE A 399 -1.46 7.69 -24.90
C ILE A 399 -2.36 7.04 -25.95
N ARG A 400 -1.82 6.13 -26.77
CA ARG A 400 -2.53 5.45 -27.86
C ARG A 400 -3.24 4.18 -27.41
N TYR A 401 -3.00 3.71 -26.19
CA TYR A 401 -3.40 2.38 -25.75
C TYR A 401 -4.58 2.39 -24.76
N PRO A 402 -5.49 1.41 -24.85
CA PRO A 402 -5.60 0.47 -25.96
C PRO A 402 -6.05 1.22 -27.21
N ASP A 403 -5.68 0.73 -28.40
CA ASP A 403 -5.99 1.42 -29.66
C ASP A 403 -7.39 1.09 -30.19
N HIS A 404 -8.16 0.30 -29.44
CA HIS A 404 -9.50 -0.16 -29.78
C HIS A 404 -10.32 -0.49 -28.53
N GLY A 405 -11.61 -0.79 -28.74
CA GLY A 405 -12.54 -1.19 -27.68
C GLY A 405 -13.20 -0.02 -26.97
N GLU A 406 -14.04 -0.33 -25.97
CA GLU A 406 -14.79 0.67 -25.18
C GLU A 406 -13.87 1.58 -24.34
N HIS A 407 -12.67 1.10 -24.03
CA HIS A 407 -11.69 1.80 -23.20
C HIS A 407 -10.53 2.38 -24.00
N GLN A 408 -10.72 2.69 -25.29
CA GLN A 408 -9.69 3.26 -26.15
C GLN A 408 -8.96 4.46 -25.49
N GLU A 409 -7.64 4.54 -25.68
CA GLU A 409 -6.74 5.63 -25.24
C GLU A 409 -6.65 5.87 -23.72
N CYS A 410 -7.09 4.90 -22.91
CA CYS A 410 -7.27 5.10 -21.48
C CYS A 410 -6.08 4.74 -20.59
N LEU A 411 -5.02 4.12 -21.13
CA LEU A 411 -3.92 3.58 -20.33
C LEU A 411 -3.25 4.64 -19.46
N VAL A 412 -2.93 5.82 -20.02
CA VAL A 412 -2.29 6.90 -19.25
C VAL A 412 -3.20 7.41 -18.13
N ARG A 413 -4.51 7.51 -18.38
CA ARG A 413 -5.49 7.85 -17.33
C ARG A 413 -5.48 6.80 -16.22
N ASP A 414 -5.54 5.52 -16.57
CA ASP A 414 -5.61 4.44 -15.60
C ASP A 414 -4.34 4.33 -14.75
N ILE A 415 -3.17 4.53 -15.37
CA ILE A 415 -1.90 4.65 -14.63
C ILE A 415 -1.96 5.82 -13.64
N CYS A 416 -2.39 7.01 -14.09
CA CYS A 416 -2.52 8.17 -13.21
C CYS A 416 -3.48 7.93 -12.05
N VAL A 417 -4.67 7.40 -12.33
CA VAL A 417 -5.69 7.06 -11.32
C VAL A 417 -5.15 6.03 -10.33
N GLY A 418 -4.49 4.97 -10.81
CA GLY A 418 -3.87 3.96 -9.96
C GLY A 418 -2.78 4.53 -9.05
N LEU A 419 -1.91 5.39 -9.58
CA LEU A 419 -0.84 6.05 -8.80
C LEU A 419 -1.41 6.90 -7.66
N MET A 420 -2.56 7.54 -7.87
CA MET A 420 -3.22 8.35 -6.85
C MET A 420 -4.03 7.51 -5.86
N LYS A 421 -4.76 6.51 -6.34
CA LYS A 421 -5.51 5.55 -5.51
C LYS A 421 -4.58 4.80 -4.54
N TYR A 422 -3.42 4.37 -5.04
CA TYR A 422 -2.45 3.56 -4.30
C TYR A 422 -1.20 4.35 -3.92
N ARG A 423 -1.33 5.67 -3.72
CA ARG A 423 -0.18 6.55 -3.46
C ARG A 423 0.65 6.12 -2.25
N ARG A 424 0.01 5.57 -1.21
CA ARG A 424 0.65 5.04 0.01
C ARG A 424 1.01 3.56 -0.03
N ALA A 425 0.60 2.81 -1.04
CA ALA A 425 1.03 1.43 -1.18
C ALA A 425 2.54 1.36 -1.44
N VAL A 426 3.22 0.38 -0.86
CA VAL A 426 4.67 0.22 -0.97
C VAL A 426 4.99 -0.81 -2.04
N VAL A 427 5.68 -0.42 -3.11
CA VAL A 427 5.81 -1.21 -4.35
C VAL A 427 6.31 -2.64 -4.11
N PRO A 428 7.43 -2.91 -3.43
CA PRO A 428 7.90 -4.28 -3.17
C PRO A 428 6.90 -5.18 -2.41
N PHE A 429 5.90 -4.59 -1.77
CA PHE A 429 4.94 -5.25 -0.89
C PHE A 429 3.50 -5.19 -1.41
N ALA A 430 3.24 -4.44 -2.48
CA ALA A 430 1.90 -4.25 -3.04
C ALA A 430 1.33 -5.49 -3.73
N ALA A 431 2.17 -6.47 -4.07
CA ALA A 431 1.74 -7.75 -4.63
C ALA A 431 1.52 -8.84 -3.55
N ALA A 432 1.68 -8.51 -2.27
CA ALA A 432 1.39 -9.45 -1.19
C ALA A 432 -0.14 -9.62 -1.05
N PRO A 433 -0.64 -10.87 -0.99
CA PRO A 433 -2.07 -11.21 -1.05
C PRO A 433 -2.89 -10.74 0.15
#